data_AF-A0A521KB46-F1
#
_entry.id   AF-A0A521KB46-F1
#
_cell.length_a   1.000
_cell.length_b   1.000
_cell.length_c   1.000
_cell.angle_alpha   90.00
_cell.angle_beta   90.00
_cell.angle_gamma   90.00
#
_symmetry.space_group_name_H-M   'P 1'
#
loop_
_entity.id
_entity.type
_entity.pdbx_description
1 polymer ?
#
loop_
_entity_poly.entity_id
_entity_poly.type
_entity_poly.pdbx_seq_one_letter_code
_entity_poly.pdbx_strand_id
1 'polypeptide(L)'
;MTHADSGDPGARGCAYLSSEHRALIAASGISGEVAAARGYRTVTVKAELKRLGFAEAQCIVPTLLVPNFNALGRIVNYQVRPDTARIVDGRPLKYETPKGGRNVVDVPPLAVPWIGDPSRPLFITEGARKADAAVSIGLCCISLPGVWSFRGRNEFGGKTDLSDWGLIALNGRPSYVVFDSDVMTKPQVHNALVSITALLKDRGADVRYIYLPPGAAGEKVGLDDFLASGKGCAELMLLARSELAPLEGTADERPAYFFRDGRTFWTKVDSRGEVAELELLNFTAQIEAEIEEDDGVEVRRSLELVATVRGKSQRCTISSTTFESLSWVVSHLGVHAVVSPGGGLRDRARAAIQLLSTEVARRTVYRHLGWREIEGHGWCYLHAAGAIGAIGA
;
A
#
# COMPACT_ATOMS: atom_id res chain seq x y z
N MET A 1 -0.60 -60.98 -37.50
CA MET A 1 -1.12 -60.69 -36.15
C MET A 1 -0.34 -59.52 -35.60
N THR A 2 -0.94 -58.34 -35.71
CA THR A 2 -0.36 -57.02 -35.42
C THR A 2 -0.49 -56.71 -33.94
N HIS A 3 0.64 -56.36 -33.31
CA HIS A 3 0.67 -55.84 -31.94
C HIS A 3 -0.08 -54.50 -31.88
N ALA A 4 -1.09 -54.45 -31.01
CA ALA A 4 -1.85 -53.26 -30.71
C ALA A 4 -1.05 -52.38 -29.75
N ASP A 5 -0.79 -51.16 -30.21
CA ASP A 5 -0.17 -50.07 -29.47
C ASP A 5 -1.21 -49.48 -28.50
N SER A 6 -0.97 -49.62 -27.19
CA SER A 6 -1.81 -49.06 -26.13
C SER A 6 -1.44 -47.60 -25.91
N GLY A 7 -2.02 -46.71 -26.73
CA GLY A 7 -1.85 -45.27 -26.63
C GLY A 7 -2.44 -44.68 -25.34
N ASP A 8 -1.63 -43.90 -24.64
CA ASP A 8 -2.00 -43.00 -23.55
C ASP A 8 -3.14 -42.03 -23.98
N PRO A 9 -4.24 -41.89 -23.21
CA PRO A 9 -5.33 -40.95 -23.53
C PRO A 9 -4.93 -39.47 -23.47
N GLY A 10 -3.71 -39.13 -23.03
CA GLY A 10 -3.24 -37.75 -22.86
C GLY A 10 -2.85 -36.98 -24.14
N ALA A 11 -2.74 -37.63 -25.29
CA ALA A 11 -2.19 -37.03 -26.51
C ALA A 11 -3.25 -36.60 -27.55
N ARG A 12 -4.32 -35.90 -27.14
CA ARG A 12 -5.30 -35.28 -28.06
C ARG A 12 -5.63 -33.84 -27.67
N GLY A 13 -5.10 -32.87 -28.42
CA GLY A 13 -5.60 -31.48 -28.44
C GLY A 13 -4.52 -30.40 -28.42
N CYS A 14 -3.77 -30.22 -29.50
CA CYS A 14 -2.91 -29.05 -29.71
C CYS A 14 -3.79 -27.81 -29.99
N ALA A 15 -4.13 -27.04 -28.94
CA ALA A 15 -4.89 -25.79 -29.05
C ALA A 15 -4.06 -24.63 -28.44
N TYR A 16 -2.93 -24.34 -29.07
CA TYR A 16 -1.93 -23.39 -28.53
C TYR A 16 -2.19 -21.97 -29.05
N LEU A 17 -2.94 -21.20 -28.27
CA LEU A 17 -3.20 -19.74 -28.41
C LEU A 17 -3.95 -19.30 -29.67
N SER A 18 -5.01 -18.50 -29.46
CA SER A 18 -5.66 -17.72 -30.52
C SER A 18 -4.69 -16.69 -31.10
N SER A 19 -5.03 -16.10 -32.25
CA SER A 19 -4.24 -15.02 -32.89
C SER A 19 -3.94 -13.88 -31.92
N GLU A 20 -4.94 -13.46 -31.15
CA GLU A 20 -4.87 -12.33 -30.23
C GLU A 20 -3.94 -12.65 -29.06
N HIS A 21 -4.06 -13.85 -28.48
CA HIS A 21 -3.18 -14.25 -27.39
C HIS A 21 -1.75 -14.52 -27.84
N ARG A 22 -1.55 -15.04 -29.06
CA ARG A 22 -0.21 -15.18 -29.65
C ARG A 22 0.45 -13.82 -29.83
N ALA A 23 -0.28 -12.84 -30.36
CA ALA A 23 0.19 -11.47 -30.50
C ALA A 23 0.50 -10.85 -29.14
N LEU A 24 -0.33 -11.10 -28.12
CA LEU A 24 -0.12 -10.60 -26.75
C LEU A 24 1.17 -11.16 -26.11
N ILE A 25 1.44 -12.45 -26.27
CA ILE A 25 2.66 -13.10 -25.76
C ILE A 25 3.89 -12.59 -26.50
N ALA A 26 3.82 -12.49 -27.83
CA ALA A 26 4.91 -11.93 -28.64
C ALA A 26 5.21 -10.46 -28.31
N ALA A 27 4.18 -9.66 -28.05
CA ALA A 27 4.31 -8.25 -27.65
C ALA A 27 4.99 -8.07 -26.28
N SER A 28 5.00 -9.08 -25.41
CA SER A 28 5.79 -9.09 -24.17
C SER A 28 7.24 -9.53 -24.39
N GLY A 29 7.68 -9.84 -25.61
CA GLY A 29 9.01 -10.39 -25.87
C GLY A 29 9.21 -11.82 -25.34
N ILE A 30 8.14 -12.58 -25.13
CA ILE A 30 8.21 -13.97 -24.66
C ILE A 30 8.50 -14.88 -25.84
N SER A 31 9.58 -15.66 -25.76
CA SER A 31 9.96 -16.64 -26.77
C SER A 31 8.94 -17.79 -26.88
N GLY A 32 8.87 -18.41 -28.06
CA GLY A 32 8.00 -19.57 -28.27
C GLY A 32 8.31 -20.75 -27.34
N GLU A 33 9.58 -20.95 -26.99
CA GLU A 33 10.02 -22.00 -26.07
C GLU A 33 9.52 -21.74 -24.65
N VAL A 34 9.74 -20.53 -24.11
CA VAL A 34 9.23 -20.15 -22.79
C VAL A 34 7.70 -20.21 -22.76
N ALA A 35 7.04 -19.72 -23.80
CA ALA A 35 5.58 -19.73 -23.86
C ALA A 35 5.01 -21.16 -23.86
N ALA A 36 5.64 -22.07 -24.61
CA ALA A 36 5.28 -23.48 -24.64
C ALA A 36 5.55 -24.18 -23.30
N ALA A 37 6.72 -23.94 -22.70
CA ALA A 37 7.11 -24.51 -21.41
C ALA A 37 6.18 -24.04 -20.27
N ARG A 38 5.80 -22.76 -20.26
CA ARG A 38 4.80 -22.21 -19.34
C ARG A 38 3.42 -22.85 -19.52
N GLY A 39 3.09 -23.30 -20.73
CA GLY A 39 1.78 -23.86 -21.05
C GLY A 39 0.68 -22.80 -21.22
N TYR A 40 1.03 -21.61 -21.73
CA TYR A 40 0.03 -20.61 -22.10
C TYR A 40 -0.96 -21.20 -23.12
N ARG A 41 -2.26 -21.02 -22.88
CA ARG A 41 -3.30 -21.42 -23.84
C ARG A 41 -4.54 -20.55 -23.78
N THR A 42 -5.28 -20.50 -24.88
CA THR A 42 -6.62 -19.89 -24.91
C THR A 42 -7.63 -20.90 -24.40
N VAL A 43 -8.39 -20.53 -23.37
CA VAL A 43 -9.54 -21.32 -22.92
C VAL A 43 -10.81 -20.70 -23.47
N THR A 44 -11.59 -21.49 -24.21
CA THR A 44 -12.87 -21.09 -24.81
C THR A 44 -14.07 -21.75 -24.14
N VAL A 45 -13.84 -22.69 -23.21
CA VAL A 45 -14.89 -23.48 -22.56
C VAL A 45 -14.93 -23.21 -21.06
N LYS A 46 -16.04 -22.62 -20.58
CA LYS A 46 -16.23 -22.26 -19.16
C LYS A 46 -16.03 -23.44 -18.19
N ALA A 47 -16.45 -24.64 -18.60
CA ALA A 47 -16.32 -25.84 -17.76
C ALA A 47 -14.86 -26.20 -17.45
N GLU A 48 -13.91 -25.83 -18.30
CA GLU A 48 -12.49 -26.01 -18.02
C GLU A 48 -12.05 -25.11 -16.85
N LEU A 49 -12.44 -23.83 -16.86
CA LEU A 49 -12.12 -22.89 -15.79
C LEU A 49 -12.73 -23.35 -14.45
N LYS A 50 -13.95 -23.88 -14.45
CA LYS A 50 -14.57 -24.47 -13.25
C LYS A 50 -13.76 -25.64 -12.69
N ARG A 51 -13.26 -26.54 -13.56
CA ARG A 51 -12.39 -27.66 -13.13
C ARG A 51 -11.07 -27.19 -12.55
N LEU A 52 -10.57 -26.03 -12.98
CA LEU A 52 -9.37 -25.39 -12.43
C LEU A 52 -9.64 -24.57 -11.16
N GLY A 53 -10.86 -24.59 -10.63
CA GLY A 53 -11.24 -23.97 -9.36
C GLY A 53 -11.68 -22.50 -9.45
N PHE A 54 -11.83 -21.95 -10.65
CA PHE A 54 -12.37 -20.61 -10.83
C PHE A 54 -13.86 -20.56 -10.44
N ALA A 55 -14.26 -19.52 -9.70
CA ALA A 55 -15.67 -19.32 -9.38
C ALA A 55 -16.49 -18.96 -10.63
N GLU A 56 -17.81 -19.13 -10.59
CA GLU A 56 -18.71 -18.87 -11.73
C GLU A 56 -18.46 -17.52 -12.41
N ALA A 57 -18.33 -16.47 -11.59
CA ALA A 57 -18.10 -15.11 -12.07
C ALA A 57 -16.74 -14.92 -12.75
N GLN A 58 -15.76 -15.79 -12.48
CA GLN A 58 -14.42 -15.74 -13.08
C GLN A 58 -14.31 -16.59 -14.35
N CYS A 59 -15.33 -17.39 -14.67
CA CYS A 59 -15.34 -18.28 -15.83
C CYS A 59 -15.70 -17.53 -17.12
N ILE A 60 -14.92 -16.51 -17.46
CA ILE A 60 -15.08 -15.71 -18.68
C ILE A 60 -14.18 -16.31 -19.76
N VAL A 61 -14.77 -16.50 -20.94
CA VAL A 61 -14.12 -17.04 -22.12
C VAL A 61 -14.51 -16.20 -23.34
N PRO A 62 -13.63 -16.02 -24.34
CA PRO A 62 -12.25 -16.52 -24.36
C PRO A 62 -11.34 -15.85 -23.32
N THR A 63 -10.31 -16.57 -22.89
CA THR A 63 -9.35 -16.07 -21.90
C THR A 63 -7.98 -16.71 -22.08
N LEU A 64 -6.92 -15.96 -21.79
CA LEU A 64 -5.57 -16.51 -21.69
C LEU A 64 -5.42 -17.18 -20.33
N LEU A 65 -5.16 -18.48 -20.32
CA LEU A 65 -4.79 -19.23 -19.12
C LEU A 65 -3.27 -19.20 -18.92
N VAL A 66 -2.86 -18.91 -17.69
CA VAL A 66 -1.48 -18.79 -17.25
C VAL A 66 -1.24 -19.74 -16.07
N PRO A 67 -0.58 -20.88 -16.25
CA PRO A 67 -0.22 -21.77 -15.15
C PRO A 67 0.89 -21.15 -14.27
N ASN A 68 0.72 -21.21 -12.95
CA ASN A 68 1.76 -20.81 -12.00
C ASN A 68 2.46 -22.02 -11.40
N PHE A 69 3.79 -21.97 -11.42
CA PHE A 69 4.66 -23.06 -11.00
C PHE A 69 5.38 -22.70 -9.72
N ASN A 70 5.49 -23.66 -8.80
CA ASN A 70 6.28 -23.50 -7.59
C ASN A 70 7.77 -23.77 -7.86
N ALA A 71 8.62 -23.62 -6.84
CA ALA A 71 10.07 -23.84 -6.97
C ALA A 71 10.46 -25.30 -7.29
N LEU A 72 9.54 -26.26 -7.21
CA LEU A 72 9.72 -27.65 -7.63
C LEU A 72 9.30 -27.91 -9.08
N GLY A 73 8.90 -26.87 -9.83
CA GLY A 73 8.40 -27.00 -11.21
C GLY A 73 7.03 -27.66 -11.31
N ARG A 74 6.22 -27.63 -10.23
CA ARG A 74 4.85 -28.16 -10.23
C ARG A 74 3.86 -27.02 -10.40
N ILE A 75 2.83 -27.23 -11.22
CA ILE A 75 1.70 -26.30 -11.30
C ILE A 75 0.95 -26.36 -9.97
N VAL A 76 0.84 -25.22 -9.29
CA VAL A 76 0.16 -25.10 -7.99
C VAL A 76 -1.01 -24.11 -7.99
N ASN A 77 -1.07 -23.25 -8.99
CA ASN A 77 -2.15 -22.29 -9.16
C ASN A 77 -2.28 -21.88 -10.64
N TYR A 78 -3.30 -21.09 -10.96
CA TYR A 78 -3.52 -20.53 -12.28
C TYR A 78 -3.88 -19.06 -12.18
N GLN A 79 -3.61 -18.31 -13.24
CA GLN A 79 -4.24 -17.04 -13.52
C GLN A 79 -4.97 -17.09 -14.86
N VAL A 80 -6.04 -16.31 -14.98
CA VAL A 80 -6.72 -16.05 -16.26
C VAL A 80 -6.67 -14.57 -16.58
N ARG A 81 -6.56 -14.25 -17.87
CA ARG A 81 -6.71 -12.91 -18.42
C ARG A 81 -7.80 -12.95 -19.50
N PRO A 82 -9.05 -12.66 -19.13
CA PRO A 82 -10.15 -12.64 -20.07
C PRO A 82 -9.97 -11.55 -21.12
N ASP A 83 -10.41 -11.80 -22.35
CA ASP A 83 -10.43 -10.81 -23.43
C ASP A 83 -11.28 -9.60 -23.02
N THR A 84 -12.41 -9.88 -22.37
CA THR A 84 -13.30 -8.89 -21.76
C THR A 84 -13.18 -8.97 -20.24
N ALA A 85 -12.28 -8.15 -19.68
CA ALA A 85 -12.05 -8.08 -18.24
C ALA A 85 -13.32 -7.64 -17.48
N ARG A 86 -13.53 -8.22 -16.29
CA ARG A 86 -14.59 -7.75 -15.38
C ARG A 86 -14.25 -6.38 -14.82
N ILE A 87 -15.28 -5.57 -14.60
CA ILE A 87 -15.15 -4.33 -13.83
C ILE A 87 -15.43 -4.64 -12.37
N VAL A 88 -14.46 -4.36 -11.51
CA VAL A 88 -14.57 -4.47 -10.05
C VAL A 88 -14.12 -3.15 -9.46
N ASP A 89 -14.93 -2.57 -8.58
CA ASP A 89 -14.68 -1.24 -8.00
C ASP A 89 -14.36 -0.16 -9.05
N GLY A 90 -15.07 -0.20 -10.19
CA GLY A 90 -14.91 0.75 -11.31
C GLY A 90 -13.65 0.54 -12.16
N ARG A 91 -12.81 -0.47 -11.88
CA ARG A 91 -11.56 -0.74 -12.62
C ARG A 91 -11.60 -2.11 -13.31
N PRO A 92 -11.00 -2.25 -14.50
CA PRO A 92 -10.89 -3.54 -15.17
C PRO A 92 -9.90 -4.45 -14.44
N LEU A 93 -10.37 -5.61 -14.00
CA LEU A 93 -9.56 -6.66 -13.39
C LEU A 93 -8.92 -7.52 -14.48
N LYS A 94 -7.73 -7.10 -14.94
CA LYS A 94 -7.03 -7.71 -16.07
C LYS A 94 -6.59 -9.17 -15.83
N TYR A 95 -6.25 -9.51 -14.60
CA TYR A 95 -5.85 -10.87 -14.21
C TYR A 95 -6.68 -11.33 -13.03
N GLU A 96 -7.06 -12.60 -13.05
CA GLU A 96 -7.78 -13.23 -11.95
C GLU A 96 -7.11 -14.53 -11.53
N THR A 97 -7.14 -14.80 -10.24
CA THR A 97 -6.69 -16.07 -9.63
C THR A 97 -7.93 -16.78 -9.08
N PRO A 98 -7.99 -18.13 -9.07
CA PRO A 98 -9.10 -18.86 -8.46
C PRO A 98 -9.43 -18.34 -7.06
N LYS A 99 -10.73 -18.16 -6.77
CA LYS A 99 -11.17 -17.70 -5.45
C LYS A 99 -10.67 -18.64 -4.35
N GLY A 100 -9.97 -18.09 -3.36
CA GLY A 100 -9.37 -18.87 -2.27
C GLY A 100 -8.06 -19.57 -2.64
N GLY A 101 -7.52 -19.31 -3.83
CA GLY A 101 -6.19 -19.77 -4.24
C GLY A 101 -5.12 -19.27 -3.28
N ARG A 102 -4.11 -20.12 -3.03
CA ARG A 102 -2.97 -19.77 -2.19
C ARG A 102 -1.98 -18.92 -2.99
N ASN A 103 -1.28 -18.02 -2.30
CA ASN A 103 -0.15 -17.30 -2.87
C ASN A 103 0.96 -18.28 -3.25
N VAL A 104 1.72 -17.91 -4.28
CA VAL A 104 2.82 -18.70 -4.83
C VAL A 104 3.97 -17.76 -5.20
N VAL A 105 5.20 -18.18 -4.90
CA VAL A 105 6.38 -17.63 -5.59
C VAL A 105 6.44 -18.34 -6.93
N ASP A 106 6.02 -17.65 -7.99
CA ASP A 106 5.92 -18.26 -9.31
C ASP A 106 7.30 -18.33 -9.97
N VAL A 107 7.73 -19.55 -10.30
CA VAL A 107 9.01 -19.81 -10.98
C VAL A 107 8.72 -20.29 -12.40
N PRO A 108 9.09 -19.53 -13.45
CA PRO A 108 9.01 -20.01 -14.83
C PRO A 108 9.64 -21.41 -14.98
N PRO A 109 9.01 -22.35 -15.71
CA PRO A 109 9.51 -23.72 -15.79
C PRO A 109 10.98 -23.84 -16.23
N LEU A 110 11.41 -23.01 -17.19
CA LEU A 110 12.81 -23.00 -17.65
C LEU A 110 13.78 -22.34 -16.67
N ALA A 111 13.27 -21.58 -15.69
CA ALA A 111 14.08 -21.01 -14.62
C ALA A 111 14.25 -21.94 -13.40
N VAL A 112 13.44 -23.00 -13.27
CA VAL A 112 13.52 -23.95 -12.15
C VAL A 112 14.93 -24.52 -11.95
N PRO A 113 15.69 -24.92 -12.99
CA PRO A 113 17.06 -25.40 -12.80
C PRO A 113 18.05 -24.33 -12.33
N TRP A 114 17.68 -23.04 -12.41
CA TRP A 114 18.58 -21.90 -12.16
C TRP A 114 18.42 -21.30 -10.76
N ILE A 115 17.28 -21.54 -10.09
CA ILE A 115 17.00 -20.93 -8.78
C ILE A 115 17.89 -21.48 -7.66
N GLY A 116 18.44 -22.69 -7.82
CA GLY A 116 19.35 -23.32 -6.86
C GLY A 116 20.82 -22.88 -6.99
N ASP A 117 21.17 -22.15 -8.07
CA ASP A 117 22.54 -21.68 -8.31
C ASP A 117 22.70 -20.21 -7.85
N PRO A 118 23.39 -19.95 -6.72
CA PRO A 118 23.59 -18.59 -6.21
C PRO A 118 24.61 -17.77 -7.02
N SER A 119 25.37 -18.39 -7.94
CA SER A 119 26.30 -17.64 -8.81
C SER A 119 25.58 -16.89 -9.93
N ARG A 120 24.37 -17.34 -10.28
CA ARG A 120 23.53 -16.71 -11.30
C ARG A 120 22.66 -15.62 -10.68
N PRO A 121 22.69 -14.37 -11.16
CA PRO A 121 21.82 -13.31 -10.67
C PRO A 121 20.34 -13.68 -10.68
N LEU A 122 19.64 -13.42 -9.58
CA LEU A 122 18.20 -13.59 -9.46
C LEU A 122 17.49 -12.27 -9.77
N PHE A 123 16.47 -12.31 -10.61
CA PHE A 123 15.58 -11.19 -10.87
C PHE A 123 14.20 -11.50 -10.29
N ILE A 124 13.58 -10.53 -9.62
CA ILE A 124 12.30 -10.69 -8.95
C ILE A 124 11.36 -9.62 -9.47
N THR A 125 10.30 -10.02 -10.17
CA THR A 125 9.34 -9.08 -10.78
C THR A 125 7.90 -9.40 -10.37
N GLU A 126 6.93 -8.66 -10.92
CA GLU A 126 5.51 -8.88 -10.72
C GLU A 126 4.86 -9.58 -11.93
N GLY A 127 4.15 -10.69 -11.69
CA GLY A 127 3.38 -11.41 -12.70
C GLY A 127 4.19 -12.27 -13.68
N ALA A 128 3.56 -13.35 -14.15
CA ALA A 128 4.23 -14.42 -14.89
C ALA A 128 4.80 -13.97 -16.25
N ARG A 129 4.08 -13.14 -17.02
CA ARG A 129 4.54 -12.66 -18.34
C ARG A 129 5.84 -11.87 -18.28
N LYS A 130 6.05 -11.13 -17.19
CA LYS A 130 7.27 -10.34 -16.97
C LYS A 130 8.47 -11.24 -16.70
N ALA A 131 8.29 -12.23 -15.83
CA ALA A 131 9.32 -13.22 -15.57
C ALA A 131 9.62 -14.05 -16.81
N ASP A 132 8.60 -14.43 -17.60
CA ASP A 132 8.78 -15.15 -18.86
C ASP A 132 9.52 -14.35 -19.93
N ALA A 133 9.28 -13.04 -20.01
CA ALA A 133 10.03 -12.15 -20.89
C ALA A 133 11.52 -12.14 -20.50
N ALA A 134 11.82 -12.01 -19.20
CA ALA A 134 13.18 -12.05 -18.69
C ALA A 134 13.86 -13.42 -18.91
N VAL A 135 13.15 -14.53 -18.69
CA VAL A 135 13.65 -15.89 -18.97
C VAL A 135 13.92 -16.10 -20.46
N SER A 136 13.12 -15.49 -21.34
CA SER A 136 13.31 -15.57 -22.79
C SER A 136 14.62 -14.97 -23.28
N ILE A 137 15.24 -14.09 -22.49
CA ILE A 137 16.57 -13.53 -22.76
C ILE A 137 17.64 -14.11 -21.82
N GLY A 138 17.36 -15.22 -21.14
CA GLY A 138 18.32 -15.95 -20.31
C GLY A 138 18.50 -15.39 -18.89
N LEU A 139 17.60 -14.57 -18.37
CA LEU A 139 17.66 -14.12 -16.97
C LEU A 139 16.97 -15.12 -16.04
N CYS A 140 17.60 -15.43 -14.90
CA CYS A 140 16.93 -16.21 -13.85
C CYS A 140 15.93 -15.32 -13.13
N CYS A 141 14.66 -15.40 -13.54
CA CYS A 141 13.62 -14.52 -13.02
C CYS A 141 12.49 -15.32 -12.37
N ILE A 142 11.99 -14.83 -11.23
CA ILE A 142 10.78 -15.31 -10.56
C ILE A 142 9.74 -14.18 -10.52
N SER A 143 8.46 -14.54 -10.42
CA SER A 143 7.38 -13.57 -10.29
C SER A 143 6.65 -13.68 -8.95
N LEU A 144 6.23 -12.52 -8.44
CA LEU A 144 5.38 -12.39 -7.25
C LEU A 144 4.02 -11.84 -7.70
N PRO A 145 3.03 -12.69 -8.01
CA PRO A 145 1.70 -12.22 -8.43
C PRO A 145 1.09 -11.25 -7.40
N GLY A 146 0.90 -9.98 -7.76
CA GLY A 146 0.37 -8.96 -6.82
C GLY A 146 1.36 -8.48 -5.75
N VAL A 147 2.67 -8.60 -5.99
CA VAL A 147 3.84 -8.14 -5.20
C VAL A 147 3.98 -8.68 -3.78
N TRP A 148 2.91 -9.04 -3.09
CA TRP A 148 2.90 -9.63 -1.75
C TRP A 148 2.95 -11.17 -1.74
N SER A 149 2.92 -11.81 -2.92
CA SER A 149 2.92 -13.28 -3.06
C SER A 149 4.26 -13.95 -2.73
N PHE A 150 5.10 -13.29 -1.93
CA PHE A 150 6.21 -13.92 -1.20
C PHE A 150 5.82 -14.38 0.21
N ARG A 151 4.63 -13.98 0.67
CA ARG A 151 4.00 -14.41 1.93
C ARG A 151 2.67 -15.10 1.68
N GLY A 152 2.32 -16.03 2.54
CA GLY A 152 1.05 -16.75 2.55
C GLY A 152 0.42 -16.78 3.95
N ARG A 153 -0.64 -17.59 4.08
CA ARG A 153 -1.23 -17.92 5.39
C ARG A 153 -0.95 -19.39 5.69
N ASN A 154 -0.56 -19.70 6.93
CA ASN A 154 -0.51 -21.07 7.42
C ASN A 154 -1.92 -21.61 7.72
N GLU A 155 -2.02 -22.87 8.15
CA GLU A 155 -3.30 -23.53 8.46
C GLU A 155 -4.10 -22.85 9.59
N PHE A 156 -3.43 -22.10 10.46
CA PHE A 156 -4.03 -21.31 11.54
C PHE A 156 -4.38 -19.86 11.11
N GLY A 157 -4.16 -19.50 9.85
CA GLY A 157 -4.41 -18.15 9.32
C GLY A 157 -3.31 -17.12 9.58
N GLY A 158 -2.21 -17.50 10.24
CA GLY A 158 -1.06 -16.66 10.50
C GLY A 158 -0.27 -16.36 9.22
N LYS A 159 0.22 -15.12 9.08
CA LYS A 159 1.04 -14.71 7.93
C LYS A 159 2.46 -15.27 8.06
N THR A 160 2.94 -15.94 7.03
CA THR A 160 4.30 -16.53 7.00
C THR A 160 4.89 -16.41 5.61
N ASP A 161 6.21 -16.57 5.50
CA ASP A 161 6.89 -16.65 4.21
C ASP A 161 6.50 -17.96 3.50
N LEU A 162 6.49 -17.94 2.17
CA LEU A 162 6.22 -19.15 1.41
C LEU A 162 7.39 -20.14 1.46
N SER A 163 7.09 -21.44 1.53
CA SER A 163 8.11 -22.50 1.62
C SER A 163 9.02 -22.57 0.39
N ASP A 164 8.59 -22.04 -0.75
CA ASP A 164 9.40 -21.93 -1.98
C ASP A 164 10.74 -21.24 -1.74
N TRP A 165 10.81 -20.30 -0.78
CA TRP A 165 12.06 -19.64 -0.40
C TRP A 165 13.12 -20.59 0.14
N GLY A 166 12.75 -21.79 0.62
CA GLY A 166 13.69 -22.82 1.03
C GLY A 166 14.43 -23.50 -0.13
N LEU A 167 13.97 -23.31 -1.37
CA LEU A 167 14.55 -23.90 -2.58
C LEU A 167 15.27 -22.88 -3.46
N ILE A 168 15.12 -21.59 -3.16
CA ILE A 168 15.76 -20.49 -3.88
C ILE A 168 17.04 -20.15 -3.11
N ALA A 169 18.20 -20.47 -3.68
CA ALA A 169 19.48 -20.12 -3.08
C ALA A 169 19.66 -18.60 -3.10
N LEU A 170 19.93 -17.98 -1.94
CA LEU A 170 20.05 -16.54 -1.77
C LEU A 170 21.38 -16.09 -1.15
N ASN A 171 22.12 -16.98 -0.49
CA ASN A 171 23.36 -16.67 0.22
C ASN A 171 24.42 -16.05 -0.72
N GLY A 172 24.75 -14.77 -0.50
CA GLY A 172 25.68 -13.99 -1.31
C GLY A 172 25.21 -13.72 -2.75
N ARG A 173 23.96 -14.08 -3.08
CA ARG A 173 23.46 -14.03 -4.45
C ARG A 173 23.07 -12.60 -4.85
N PRO A 174 23.59 -12.05 -5.96
CA PRO A 174 23.07 -10.83 -6.55
C PRO A 174 21.59 -11.00 -6.89
N SER A 175 20.73 -10.23 -6.23
CA SER A 175 19.27 -10.35 -6.32
C SER A 175 18.67 -8.98 -6.64
N TYR A 176 18.06 -8.87 -7.82
CA TYR A 176 17.52 -7.64 -8.38
C TYR A 176 16.01 -7.63 -8.27
N VAL A 177 15.45 -6.70 -7.51
CA VAL A 177 13.99 -6.47 -7.48
C VAL A 177 13.61 -5.48 -8.59
N VAL A 178 12.74 -5.91 -9.48
CA VAL A 178 12.34 -5.22 -10.72
C VAL A 178 10.82 -5.19 -10.80
N PHE A 179 10.19 -4.37 -9.98
CA PHE A 179 8.76 -4.10 -10.07
C PHE A 179 8.47 -3.09 -11.18
N ASP A 180 7.20 -2.95 -11.55
CA ASP A 180 6.83 -2.00 -12.59
C ASP A 180 7.14 -0.55 -12.16
N SER A 181 7.20 0.37 -13.13
CA SER A 181 7.64 1.75 -12.89
C SER A 181 6.79 2.55 -11.89
N ASP A 182 5.62 2.05 -11.47
CA ASP A 182 4.75 2.65 -10.44
C ASP A 182 5.03 2.16 -9.01
N VAL A 183 6.08 1.36 -8.79
CA VAL A 183 6.46 0.88 -7.45
C VAL A 183 6.71 2.00 -6.44
N MET A 184 7.29 3.12 -6.90
CA MET A 184 7.66 4.26 -6.05
C MET A 184 6.51 5.22 -5.80
N THR A 185 5.40 5.11 -6.54
CA THR A 185 4.26 6.03 -6.43
C THR A 185 3.13 5.47 -5.56
N LYS A 186 3.12 4.15 -5.32
CA LYS A 186 2.08 3.46 -4.55
C LYS A 186 2.62 2.97 -3.20
N PRO A 187 2.15 3.53 -2.06
CA PRO A 187 2.63 3.12 -0.72
C PRO A 187 2.53 1.60 -0.47
N GLN A 188 1.47 0.95 -0.94
CA GLN A 188 1.31 -0.50 -0.79
C GLN A 188 2.40 -1.31 -1.51
N VAL A 189 2.83 -0.85 -2.69
CA VAL A 189 3.83 -1.54 -3.52
C VAL A 189 5.22 -1.27 -2.95
N HIS A 190 5.50 -0.06 -2.47
CA HIS A 190 6.72 0.27 -1.72
C HIS A 190 6.86 -0.53 -0.42
N ASN A 191 5.78 -0.65 0.37
CA ASN A 191 5.78 -1.49 1.57
C ASN A 191 6.05 -2.97 1.24
N ALA A 192 5.57 -3.45 0.09
CA ALA A 192 5.90 -4.79 -0.40
C ALA A 192 7.39 -4.89 -0.72
N LEU A 193 7.96 -3.89 -1.43
CA LEU A 193 9.38 -3.79 -1.78
C LEU A 193 10.28 -3.77 -0.53
N VAL A 194 9.94 -2.98 0.49
CA VAL A 194 10.64 -2.96 1.79
C VAL A 194 10.56 -4.32 2.48
N SER A 195 9.39 -4.94 2.49
CA SER A 195 9.17 -6.23 3.16
C SER A 195 9.91 -7.39 2.48
N ILE A 196 9.89 -7.47 1.15
CA ILE A 196 10.65 -8.50 0.41
C ILE A 196 12.15 -8.26 0.54
N THR A 197 12.59 -6.99 0.53
CA THR A 197 14.01 -6.64 0.78
C THR A 197 14.49 -7.23 2.10
N ALA A 198 13.73 -7.02 3.18
CA ALA A 198 14.11 -7.53 4.50
C ALA A 198 14.24 -9.05 4.50
N LEU A 199 13.29 -9.76 3.87
CA LEU A 199 13.34 -11.22 3.72
C LEU A 199 14.57 -11.70 2.94
N LEU A 200 14.89 -11.04 1.82
CA LEU A 200 16.02 -11.41 0.98
C LEU A 200 17.36 -11.17 1.71
N LYS A 201 17.48 -10.02 2.40
CA LYS A 201 18.67 -9.67 3.18
C LYS A 201 18.87 -10.61 4.38
N ASP A 202 17.79 -10.96 5.09
CA ASP A 202 17.81 -11.93 6.19
C ASP A 202 18.31 -13.31 5.73
N ARG A 203 17.97 -13.69 4.48
CA ARG A 203 18.49 -14.91 3.83
C ARG A 203 19.85 -14.74 3.11
N GLY A 204 20.52 -13.61 3.32
CA GLY A 204 21.89 -13.36 2.87
C GLY A 204 22.06 -12.89 1.42
N ALA A 205 21.01 -12.42 0.74
CA ALA A 205 21.12 -11.90 -0.63
C ALA A 205 21.83 -10.55 -0.71
N ASP A 206 22.59 -10.33 -1.80
CA ASP A 206 23.05 -9.00 -2.23
C ASP A 206 21.92 -8.32 -3.00
N VAL A 207 21.04 -7.62 -2.27
CA VAL A 207 19.82 -7.04 -2.82
C VAL A 207 20.11 -5.71 -3.52
N ARG A 208 19.68 -5.61 -4.77
CA ARG A 208 19.71 -4.38 -5.59
C ARG A 208 18.33 -4.11 -6.19
N TYR A 209 18.12 -2.87 -6.60
CA TYR A 209 16.85 -2.38 -7.12
C TYR A 209 17.02 -1.92 -8.55
N ILE A 210 16.12 -2.32 -9.44
CA ILE A 210 16.05 -1.79 -10.82
C ILE A 210 14.76 -1.01 -10.95
N TYR A 211 14.89 0.31 -11.04
CA TYR A 211 13.77 1.22 -11.24
C TYR A 211 13.57 1.45 -12.74
N LEU A 212 12.51 0.86 -13.29
CA LEU A 212 12.17 1.02 -14.69
C LEU A 212 11.69 2.47 -14.95
N PRO A 213 12.22 3.17 -15.96
CA PRO A 213 11.73 4.49 -16.31
C PRO A 213 10.28 4.39 -16.81
N PRO A 214 9.41 5.37 -16.49
CA PRO A 214 8.08 5.42 -17.06
C PRO A 214 8.15 5.67 -18.58
N GLY A 215 7.01 5.43 -19.25
CA GLY A 215 6.83 5.73 -20.66
C GLY A 215 6.94 7.24 -20.95
N ALA A 216 7.00 7.60 -22.24
CA ALA A 216 7.19 8.98 -22.67
C ALA A 216 6.09 9.94 -22.17
N ALA A 217 4.87 9.45 -21.93
CA ALA A 217 3.78 10.23 -21.36
C ALA A 217 3.50 9.84 -19.88
N GLY A 218 4.48 9.27 -19.19
CA GLY A 218 4.34 8.83 -17.80
C GLY A 218 3.62 7.48 -17.66
N GLU A 219 3.48 6.71 -18.74
CA GLU A 219 2.81 5.42 -18.66
C GLU A 219 3.56 4.44 -17.76
N LYS A 220 2.79 3.57 -17.11
CA LYS A 220 3.34 2.43 -16.37
C LYS A 220 4.07 1.50 -17.33
N VAL A 221 5.32 1.18 -17.02
CA VAL A 221 6.18 0.27 -17.80
C VAL A 221 6.50 -0.95 -16.96
N GLY A 222 6.16 -2.13 -17.49
CA GLY A 222 6.57 -3.41 -16.96
C GLY A 222 7.95 -3.85 -17.45
N LEU A 223 8.54 -4.85 -16.77
CA LEU A 223 9.76 -5.51 -17.24
C LEU A 223 9.59 -6.12 -18.64
N ASP A 224 8.43 -6.70 -18.95
CA ASP A 224 8.14 -7.20 -20.29
C ASP A 224 8.08 -6.08 -21.33
N ASP A 225 7.43 -4.95 -21.02
CA ASP A 225 7.40 -3.78 -21.92
C ASP A 225 8.81 -3.22 -22.17
N PHE A 226 9.64 -3.14 -21.12
CA PHE A 226 11.02 -2.67 -21.22
C PHE A 226 11.85 -3.58 -22.13
N LEU A 227 11.75 -4.90 -21.97
CA LEU A 227 12.47 -5.86 -22.80
C LEU A 227 11.95 -5.90 -24.24
N ALA A 228 10.63 -5.83 -24.42
CA ALA A 228 10.01 -5.78 -25.74
C ALA A 228 10.39 -4.53 -26.54
N SER A 229 10.84 -3.45 -25.88
CA SER A 229 11.37 -2.25 -26.55
C SER A 229 12.77 -2.44 -27.16
N GLY A 230 13.34 -3.65 -27.11
CA GLY A 230 14.65 -3.99 -27.68
C GLY A 230 15.82 -3.82 -26.70
N LYS A 231 15.55 -3.48 -25.44
CA LYS A 231 16.55 -3.39 -24.37
C LYS A 231 16.79 -4.76 -23.75
N GLY A 232 18.02 -5.05 -23.36
CA GLY A 232 18.42 -6.32 -22.80
C GLY A 232 18.94 -6.24 -21.37
N CYS A 233 19.72 -7.26 -20.97
CA CYS A 233 20.32 -7.34 -19.66
C CYS A 233 21.25 -6.15 -19.37
N ALA A 234 22.09 -5.75 -20.33
CA ALA A 234 23.04 -4.66 -20.14
C ALA A 234 22.33 -3.35 -19.74
N GLU A 235 21.25 -3.00 -20.44
CA GLU A 235 20.46 -1.80 -20.17
C GLU A 235 19.72 -1.88 -18.82
N LEU A 236 19.20 -3.05 -18.45
CA LEU A 236 18.62 -3.28 -17.12
C LEU A 236 19.65 -3.04 -16.01
N MET A 237 20.88 -3.52 -16.19
CA MET A 237 21.92 -3.42 -15.19
C MET A 237 22.40 -1.98 -14.96
N LEU A 238 22.32 -1.10 -15.96
CA LEU A 238 22.60 0.33 -15.81
C LEU A 238 21.60 1.05 -14.88
N LEU A 239 20.39 0.50 -14.75
CA LEU A 239 19.36 1.03 -13.86
C LEU A 239 19.47 0.50 -12.42
N ALA A 240 20.39 -0.44 -12.16
CA ALA A 240 20.55 -1.02 -10.84
C ALA A 240 21.03 0.02 -9.80
N ARG A 241 20.47 -0.06 -8.59
CA ARG A 241 20.82 0.76 -7.42
C ARG A 241 21.05 -0.15 -6.22
N SER A 242 22.04 0.17 -5.40
CA SER A 242 22.32 -0.54 -4.13
C SER A 242 21.39 -0.11 -3.00
N GLU A 243 20.83 1.10 -3.09
CA GLU A 243 19.96 1.68 -2.08
C GLU A 243 18.51 1.69 -2.54
N LEU A 244 17.62 1.37 -1.61
CA LEU A 244 16.18 1.47 -1.81
C LEU A 244 15.81 2.95 -1.81
N ALA A 245 15.28 3.44 -2.92
CA ALA A 245 14.79 4.81 -3.01
C ALA A 245 13.63 5.05 -2.01
N PRO A 246 13.56 6.24 -1.39
CA PRO A 246 12.39 6.62 -0.61
C PRO A 246 11.17 6.70 -1.55
N LEU A 247 9.96 6.47 -1.02
CA LEU A 247 8.72 6.61 -1.79
C LEU A 247 8.67 8.02 -2.41
N GLU A 248 8.40 8.11 -3.71
CA GLU A 248 8.22 9.41 -4.36
C GLU A 248 6.96 10.07 -3.79
N GLY A 249 7.11 11.23 -3.16
CA GLY A 249 6.02 11.92 -2.46
C GLY A 249 5.92 11.64 -0.95
N THR A 250 6.93 11.06 -0.29
CA THR A 250 7.03 11.12 1.19
C THR A 250 7.54 12.46 1.75
N ALA A 251 7.54 13.52 0.94
CA ALA A 251 7.09 14.79 1.48
C ALA A 251 5.56 14.70 1.56
N ASP A 252 5.06 14.10 2.64
CA ASP A 252 3.65 14.07 3.00
C ASP A 252 3.23 15.50 3.38
N GLU A 253 3.18 16.41 2.41
CA GLU A 253 2.57 17.75 2.55
C GLU A 253 1.05 17.69 2.44
N ARG A 254 0.45 16.50 2.52
CA ARG A 254 -0.99 16.38 2.74
C ARG A 254 -1.22 16.16 4.23
N PRO A 255 -1.43 17.22 5.00
CA PRO A 255 -1.57 17.09 6.44
C PRO A 255 -2.73 16.14 6.77
N ALA A 256 -2.53 15.32 7.82
CA ALA A 256 -3.53 14.35 8.27
C ALA A 256 -4.90 15.03 8.50
N TYR A 257 -4.88 16.28 8.94
CA TYR A 257 -6.05 17.14 9.10
C TYR A 257 -5.81 18.45 8.37
N PHE A 258 -6.85 19.05 7.80
CA PHE A 258 -6.74 20.35 7.14
C PHE A 258 -8.05 21.11 7.10
N PHE A 259 -7.95 22.42 6.85
CA PHE A 259 -9.09 23.25 6.53
C PHE A 259 -9.25 23.40 5.02
N ARG A 260 -10.50 23.34 4.55
CA ARG A 260 -10.86 23.70 3.17
C ARG A 260 -12.26 24.30 3.16
N ASP A 261 -12.42 25.44 2.49
CA ASP A 261 -13.70 26.14 2.33
C ASP A 261 -14.46 26.37 3.64
N GLY A 262 -13.74 26.71 4.72
CA GLY A 262 -14.33 26.94 6.05
C GLY A 262 -14.79 25.67 6.77
N ARG A 263 -14.29 24.50 6.39
CA ARG A 263 -14.61 23.19 6.97
C ARG A 263 -13.34 22.44 7.36
N THR A 264 -13.48 21.46 8.23
CA THR A 264 -12.35 20.64 8.71
C THR A 264 -12.44 19.22 8.14
N PHE A 265 -11.34 18.75 7.55
CA PHE A 265 -11.24 17.44 6.91
C PHE A 265 -10.17 16.56 7.55
N TRP A 266 -10.30 15.26 7.32
CA TRP A 266 -9.29 14.25 7.62
C TRP A 266 -8.94 13.47 6.36
N THR A 267 -7.65 13.32 6.11
CA THR A 267 -7.09 12.46 5.08
C THR A 267 -7.09 11.02 5.59
N LYS A 268 -8.07 10.22 5.17
CA LYS A 268 -8.12 8.79 5.44
C LYS A 268 -7.35 8.05 4.37
N VAL A 269 -6.28 7.38 4.78
CA VAL A 269 -5.62 6.36 3.96
C VAL A 269 -6.15 5.00 4.39
N ASP A 270 -6.78 4.26 3.47
CA ASP A 270 -7.27 2.92 3.78
C ASP A 270 -6.13 1.86 3.77
N SER A 271 -6.45 0.63 4.14
CA SER A 271 -5.48 -0.48 4.13
C SER A 271 -4.92 -0.82 2.74
N ARG A 272 -5.51 -0.27 1.67
CA ARG A 272 -5.09 -0.42 0.26
C ARG A 272 -4.29 0.79 -0.21
N GLY A 273 -4.10 1.82 0.62
CA GLY A 273 -3.41 3.06 0.27
C GLY A 273 -4.28 4.03 -0.54
N GLU A 274 -5.58 3.76 -0.72
CA GLU A 274 -6.50 4.70 -1.35
C GLU A 274 -6.76 5.85 -0.37
N VAL A 275 -6.67 7.07 -0.89
CA VAL A 275 -6.84 8.29 -0.11
C VAL A 275 -8.26 8.79 -0.29
N ALA A 276 -8.97 8.93 0.84
CA ALA A 276 -10.28 9.56 0.89
C ALA A 276 -10.23 10.72 1.88
N GLU A 277 -10.75 11.88 1.46
CA GLU A 277 -10.93 13.02 2.36
C GLU A 277 -12.32 12.96 2.96
N LEU A 278 -12.39 12.89 4.28
CA LEU A 278 -13.65 12.84 5.01
C LEU A 278 -13.85 14.14 5.77
N GLU A 279 -15.01 14.76 5.60
CA GLU A 279 -15.42 15.93 6.37
C GLU A 279 -15.62 15.53 7.83
N LEU A 280 -14.90 16.19 8.75
CA LEU A 280 -15.06 16.02 10.20
C LEU A 280 -16.04 17.04 10.76
N LEU A 281 -15.89 18.29 10.35
CA LEU A 281 -16.66 19.44 10.84
C LEU A 281 -17.07 20.29 9.64
N ASN A 282 -18.33 20.72 9.59
CA ASN A 282 -18.79 21.68 8.58
C ASN A 282 -18.37 23.14 8.90
N PHE A 283 -17.44 23.30 9.83
CA PHE A 283 -16.90 24.55 10.35
C PHE A 283 -15.40 24.37 10.67
N THR A 284 -14.69 25.46 10.96
CA THR A 284 -13.32 25.41 11.49
C THR A 284 -13.32 25.75 12.98
N ALA A 285 -12.38 25.17 13.73
CA ALA A 285 -12.15 25.53 15.12
C ALA A 285 -10.67 25.39 15.46
N GLN A 286 -10.13 26.38 16.17
CA GLN A 286 -8.75 26.43 16.64
C GLN A 286 -8.73 26.88 18.10
N ILE A 287 -7.79 26.35 18.86
CA ILE A 287 -7.49 26.73 20.23
C ILE A 287 -6.48 27.88 20.15
N GLU A 288 -6.80 29.02 20.75
CA GLU A 288 -5.90 30.17 20.84
C GLU A 288 -5.17 30.22 22.19
N ALA A 289 -5.78 29.69 23.26
CA ALA A 289 -5.14 29.62 24.57
C ALA A 289 -5.58 28.42 25.40
N GLU A 290 -4.64 27.90 26.18
CA GLU A 290 -4.85 27.01 27.31
C GLU A 290 -4.77 27.84 28.59
N ILE A 291 -5.81 27.75 29.43
CA ILE A 291 -5.96 28.53 30.65
C ILE A 291 -6.00 27.57 31.84
N GLU A 292 -5.06 27.73 32.76
CA GLU A 292 -5.09 27.06 34.06
C GLU A 292 -5.70 28.01 35.10
N GLU A 293 -6.90 27.68 35.59
CA GLU A 293 -7.58 28.40 36.66
C GLU A 293 -7.24 27.77 38.01
N ASP A 294 -6.51 28.50 38.85
CA ASP A 294 -6.13 28.07 40.20
C ASP A 294 -6.98 28.83 41.23
N ASP A 295 -7.84 28.12 41.98
CA ASP A 295 -8.67 28.71 43.04
C ASP A 295 -8.05 28.61 44.44
N GLY A 296 -6.81 28.12 44.54
CA GLY A 296 -6.07 27.93 45.77
C GLY A 296 -6.27 26.54 46.39
N VAL A 297 -7.21 25.75 45.87
CA VAL A 297 -7.47 24.36 46.30
C VAL A 297 -7.33 23.40 45.12
N GLU A 298 -7.90 23.75 43.97
CA GLU A 298 -7.87 22.96 42.74
C GLU A 298 -7.38 23.81 41.57
N VAL A 299 -6.72 23.16 40.61
CA VAL A 299 -6.37 23.75 39.32
C VAL A 299 -7.24 23.10 38.25
N ARG A 300 -7.99 23.91 37.50
CA ARG A 300 -8.84 23.45 36.39
C ARG A 300 -8.34 23.99 35.06
N ARG A 301 -8.44 23.17 34.01
CA ARG A 301 -8.05 23.55 32.66
C ARG A 301 -9.25 23.95 31.82
N SER A 302 -9.20 25.17 31.27
CA SER A 302 -10.10 25.66 30.25
C SER A 302 -9.33 26.00 28.96
N LEU A 303 -10.03 25.99 27.84
CA LEU A 303 -9.52 26.27 26.50
C LEU A 303 -10.28 27.46 25.93
N GLU A 304 -9.55 28.44 25.39
CA GLU A 304 -10.10 29.52 24.59
C GLU A 304 -10.05 29.10 23.11
N LEU A 305 -11.22 28.98 22.47
CA LEU A 305 -11.33 28.58 21.07
C LEU A 305 -11.93 29.70 20.23
N VAL A 306 -11.48 29.77 18.98
CA VAL A 306 -12.14 30.51 17.90
C VAL A 306 -12.64 29.52 16.86
N ALA A 307 -13.93 29.61 16.56
CA ALA A 307 -14.57 28.78 15.56
C ALA A 307 -15.29 29.63 14.50
N THR A 308 -15.19 29.25 13.24
CA THR A 308 -15.84 29.93 12.11
C THR A 308 -16.91 29.05 11.50
N VAL A 309 -18.18 29.46 11.64
CA VAL A 309 -19.34 28.75 11.10
C VAL A 309 -19.99 29.62 10.03
N ARG A 310 -20.09 29.12 8.79
CA ARG A 310 -20.67 29.88 7.65
C ARG A 310 -20.06 31.27 7.48
N GLY A 311 -18.74 31.38 7.67
CA GLY A 311 -18.00 32.64 7.55
C GLY A 311 -18.09 33.59 8.75
N LYS A 312 -18.81 33.22 9.82
CA LYS A 312 -18.87 34.01 11.07
C LYS A 312 -18.00 33.38 12.14
N SER A 313 -17.00 34.13 12.59
CA SER A 313 -16.11 33.72 13.68
C SER A 313 -16.71 34.06 15.03
N GLN A 314 -16.53 33.17 15.99
CA GLN A 314 -17.00 33.30 17.35
C GLN A 314 -15.97 32.70 18.31
N ARG A 315 -15.80 33.36 19.45
CA ARG A 315 -14.85 32.97 20.48
C ARG A 315 -15.60 32.44 21.70
N CYS A 316 -15.10 31.35 22.27
CA CYS A 316 -15.66 30.78 23.49
C CYS A 316 -14.57 30.21 24.39
N THR A 317 -14.81 30.23 25.70
CA THR A 317 -13.98 29.57 26.70
C THR A 317 -14.73 28.37 27.22
N ILE A 318 -14.13 27.19 27.12
CA ILE A 318 -14.77 25.91 27.46
C ILE A 318 -13.87 25.10 28.39
N SER A 319 -14.44 24.20 29.20
CA SER A 319 -13.62 23.29 30.00
C SER A 319 -13.03 22.16 29.15
N SER A 320 -11.97 21.53 29.66
CA SER A 320 -11.42 20.29 29.07
C SER A 320 -12.50 19.22 28.87
N THR A 321 -13.41 19.03 29.84
CA THR A 321 -14.49 18.03 29.76
C THR A 321 -15.50 18.31 28.64
N THR A 322 -15.92 19.58 28.46
CA THR A 322 -16.84 19.90 27.37
C THR A 322 -16.14 19.80 26.01
N PHE A 323 -14.86 20.17 25.93
CA PHE A 323 -14.03 19.92 24.74
C PHE A 323 -13.95 18.43 24.39
N GLU A 324 -13.71 17.55 25.36
CA GLU A 324 -13.62 16.10 25.16
C GLU A 324 -14.91 15.47 24.63
N SER A 325 -16.05 15.96 25.07
CA SER A 325 -17.36 15.46 24.63
C SER A 325 -17.85 16.11 23.34
N LEU A 326 -17.22 17.21 22.89
CA LEU A 326 -17.70 18.13 21.86
C LEU A 326 -19.09 18.73 22.14
N SER A 327 -19.56 18.70 23.40
CA SER A 327 -20.88 19.25 23.77
C SER A 327 -20.96 20.77 23.57
N TRP A 328 -19.81 21.45 23.58
CA TRP A 328 -19.68 22.89 23.39
C TRP A 328 -20.11 23.38 22.00
N VAL A 329 -20.05 22.50 20.98
CA VAL A 329 -20.33 22.86 19.59
C VAL A 329 -21.76 23.38 19.46
N VAL A 330 -22.73 22.64 19.98
CA VAL A 330 -24.14 23.06 19.91
C VAL A 330 -24.42 24.20 20.90
N SER A 331 -23.82 24.18 22.09
CA SER A 331 -24.13 25.17 23.13
C SER A 331 -23.56 26.56 22.85
N HIS A 332 -22.41 26.67 22.16
CA HIS A 332 -21.79 27.95 21.82
C HIS A 332 -22.00 28.32 20.36
N LEU A 333 -21.83 27.37 19.43
CA LEU A 333 -21.87 27.65 17.99
C LEU A 333 -23.27 27.52 17.38
N GLY A 334 -24.21 26.89 18.10
CA GLY A 334 -25.58 26.68 17.68
C GLY A 334 -25.77 25.52 16.70
N VAL A 335 -27.03 25.30 16.31
CA VAL A 335 -27.48 24.12 15.53
C VAL A 335 -26.90 24.02 14.10
N HIS A 336 -26.21 25.06 13.63
CA HIS A 336 -25.60 25.07 12.29
C HIS A 336 -24.17 24.52 12.26
N ALA A 337 -23.54 24.36 13.43
CA ALA A 337 -22.25 23.70 13.57
C ALA A 337 -22.48 22.20 13.78
N VAL A 338 -21.97 21.37 12.86
CA VAL A 338 -22.21 19.93 12.83
C VAL A 338 -20.88 19.18 12.83
N VAL A 339 -20.79 18.19 13.73
CA VAL A 339 -19.76 17.17 13.72
C VAL A 339 -20.28 15.98 12.90
N SER A 340 -19.54 15.56 11.88
CA SER A 340 -19.98 14.49 10.99
C SER A 340 -20.23 13.17 11.74
N PRO A 341 -21.35 12.47 11.48
CA PRO A 341 -21.64 11.19 12.12
C PRO A 341 -20.74 10.08 11.56
N GLY A 342 -20.22 9.22 12.43
CA GLY A 342 -19.41 8.06 12.02
C GLY A 342 -18.53 7.52 13.16
N GLY A 343 -18.22 6.22 13.09
CA GLY A 343 -17.37 5.56 14.09
C GLY A 343 -16.00 6.22 14.19
N GLY A 344 -15.67 6.78 15.35
CA GLY A 344 -14.39 7.44 15.63
C GLY A 344 -14.21 8.85 15.05
N LEU A 345 -15.20 9.42 14.34
CA LEU A 345 -15.07 10.77 13.77
C LEU A 345 -15.02 11.87 14.84
N ARG A 346 -15.69 11.66 15.99
CA ARG A 346 -15.60 12.58 17.15
C ARG A 346 -14.19 12.68 17.73
N ASP A 347 -13.50 11.55 17.88
CA ASP A 347 -12.12 11.54 18.38
C ASP A 347 -11.18 12.22 17.38
N ARG A 348 -11.44 12.02 16.09
CA ARG A 348 -10.71 12.70 15.02
C ARG A 348 -10.98 14.18 14.95
N ALA A 349 -12.20 14.63 15.21
CA ALA A 349 -12.52 16.05 15.29
C ALA A 349 -11.75 16.73 16.42
N ARG A 350 -11.65 16.10 17.60
CA ARG A 350 -10.81 16.61 18.70
C ARG A 350 -9.33 16.68 18.30
N ALA A 351 -8.80 15.59 17.75
CA ALA A 351 -7.43 15.54 17.29
C ALA A 351 -7.15 16.60 16.21
N ALA A 352 -8.07 16.80 15.27
CA ALA A 352 -7.98 17.82 14.23
C ALA A 352 -7.88 19.22 14.83
N ILE A 353 -8.77 19.57 15.77
CA ILE A 353 -8.74 20.89 16.42
C ILE A 353 -7.42 21.08 17.15
N GLN A 354 -6.93 20.09 17.90
CA GLN A 354 -5.66 20.20 18.62
C GLN A 354 -4.47 20.34 17.67
N LEU A 355 -4.38 19.50 16.63
CA LEU A 355 -3.25 19.48 15.71
C LEU A 355 -3.23 20.68 14.74
N LEU A 356 -4.40 21.24 14.41
CA LEU A 356 -4.52 22.45 13.58
C LEU A 356 -4.38 23.76 14.39
N SER A 357 -4.19 23.67 15.70
CA SER A 357 -3.94 24.81 16.58
C SER A 357 -2.44 24.93 16.82
N THR A 358 -1.75 25.75 16.03
CA THR A 358 -0.29 25.84 16.04
C THR A 358 0.26 26.84 17.05
N GLU A 359 -0.48 27.93 17.32
CA GLU A 359 -0.05 29.02 18.20
C GLU A 359 -0.95 29.11 19.45
N VAL A 360 -0.83 28.13 20.35
CA VAL A 360 -1.61 28.09 21.59
C VAL A 360 -0.87 28.81 22.71
N ALA A 361 -1.39 29.96 23.16
CA ALA A 361 -0.86 30.64 24.33
C ALA A 361 -1.16 29.86 25.62
N ARG A 362 -0.26 29.90 26.61
CA ARG A 362 -0.54 29.39 27.96
C ARG A 362 -0.74 30.55 28.92
N ARG A 363 -1.79 30.48 29.73
CA ARG A 363 -2.09 31.48 30.76
C ARG A 363 -2.49 30.80 32.05
N THR A 364 -1.99 31.29 33.17
CA THR A 364 -2.47 30.89 34.49
C THR A 364 -3.27 32.05 35.09
N VAL A 365 -4.49 31.76 35.51
CA VAL A 365 -5.39 32.72 36.15
C VAL A 365 -5.59 32.29 37.59
N TYR A 366 -4.99 33.05 38.51
CA TYR A 366 -5.19 32.86 39.94
C TYR A 366 -6.48 33.54 40.37
N ARG A 367 -7.42 32.77 40.90
CA ARG A 367 -8.74 33.23 41.37
C ARG A 367 -8.79 33.43 42.88
N HIS A 368 -7.64 33.35 43.54
CA HIS A 368 -7.45 33.58 44.96
C HIS A 368 -6.40 34.65 45.21
N LEU A 369 -6.40 35.20 46.42
CA LEU A 369 -5.35 36.09 46.91
C LEU A 369 -4.38 35.30 47.82
N GLY A 370 -3.20 35.83 48.07
CA GLY A 370 -2.22 35.23 48.99
C GLY A 370 -0.91 34.80 48.34
N TRP A 371 -0.07 34.11 49.11
CA TRP A 371 1.24 33.66 48.65
C TRP A 371 1.14 32.47 47.70
N ARG A 372 1.78 32.58 46.55
CA ARG A 372 1.92 31.50 45.57
C ARG A 372 3.31 31.53 44.97
N GLU A 373 3.90 30.35 44.79
CA GLU A 373 5.14 30.23 44.03
C GLU A 373 4.81 30.24 42.53
N ILE A 374 5.32 31.24 41.82
CA ILE A 374 5.11 31.44 40.39
C ILE A 374 6.38 31.05 39.64
N GLU A 375 6.26 30.19 38.63
CA GLU A 375 7.38 29.75 37.80
C GLU A 375 8.09 30.97 37.17
N GLY A 376 9.42 31.03 37.33
CA GLY A 376 10.24 32.15 36.85
C GLY A 376 10.24 33.41 37.72
N HIS A 377 9.33 33.53 38.70
CA HIS A 377 9.20 34.71 39.56
C HIS A 377 9.38 34.41 41.06
N GLY A 378 9.36 33.13 41.47
CA GLY A 378 9.49 32.72 42.87
C GLY A 378 8.21 33.00 43.67
N TRP A 379 8.33 33.14 44.99
CA TRP A 379 7.19 33.44 45.85
C TRP A 379 6.67 34.87 45.60
N CYS A 380 5.43 34.95 45.14
CA CYS A 380 4.72 36.20 44.91
C CYS A 380 3.46 36.25 45.77
N TYR A 381 3.14 37.44 46.29
CA TYR A 381 1.87 37.69 46.94
C TYR A 381 0.86 38.23 45.93
N LEU A 382 -0.21 37.45 45.68
CA LEU A 382 -1.30 37.80 44.79
C LEU A 382 -2.31 38.71 45.49
N HIS A 383 -2.60 39.86 44.89
CA HIS A 383 -3.62 40.81 45.34
C HIS A 383 -4.53 41.23 44.17
N ALA A 384 -5.61 41.94 44.45
CA ALA A 384 -6.63 42.29 43.44
C ALA A 384 -6.14 43.15 42.25
N ALA A 385 -4.91 43.68 42.31
CA ALA A 385 -4.34 44.53 41.28
C ALA A 385 -3.04 43.97 40.67
N GLY A 386 -2.64 42.74 41.03
CA GLY A 386 -1.42 42.13 40.51
C GLY A 386 -0.73 41.16 41.48
N ALA A 387 0.55 40.93 41.25
CA ALA A 387 1.40 40.07 42.06
C ALA A 387 2.62 40.87 42.53
N ILE A 388 3.03 40.74 43.80
CA ILE A 388 4.23 41.39 44.34
C ILE A 388 5.25 40.30 44.67
N GLY A 389 6.41 40.34 44.03
CA GLY A 389 7.51 39.39 44.23
C GLY A 389 8.75 40.03 44.87
N ALA A 390 9.83 39.25 45.00
CA ALA A 390 11.08 39.69 45.61
C ALA A 390 11.78 40.86 44.86
N ILE A 391 11.42 41.09 43.59
CA ILE A 391 11.95 42.16 42.73
C ILE A 391 11.02 43.38 42.62
N GLY A 392 9.88 43.40 43.32
CA GLY A 392 8.87 44.45 43.22
C GLY A 392 7.53 43.97 42.67
N ALA A 393 6.66 44.94 42.33
CA ALA A 393 5.36 44.71 41.70
C ALA A 393 5.47 44.42 40.19
#